data_AF-A0A813EJD8-F1
#
_entry.id   AF-A0A813EJD8-F1
#
_cell.length_a   1.000
_cell.length_b   1.000
_cell.length_c   1.000
_cell.angle_alpha   90.00
_cell.angle_beta   90.00
_cell.angle_gamma   90.00
#
_symmetry.space_group_name_H-M   'P 1'
#
loop_
_entity.id
_entity.type
_entity.pdbx_description
1 polymer ?
#
loop_
_entity_poly.entity_id
_entity_poly.type
_entity_poly.pdbx_seq_one_letter_code
_entity_poly.pdbx_strand_id
1 'polypeptide(L)'
;DALRRDLTIGALLLRVERRPTSESSSGLCYDLLDFYGGVDDIRAGVLRSPCPSSSGAAAEVLVAEVRAAVLRSPAEVEMAEKLGLDARSPEEVVQVLWWAKVLMDDPLRICRALRFAAKFRFQLHEAFWSAVPFALEPLRFYELAFTKTFPPGELRLAAALLGGKDFKVGSDAAELIGGLMAAAITAAEFEKSDGAVAEFTLACFPAFESLKVVTVVMA
;
A
#
# COMPACT_ATOMS: atom_id res chain seq x y z
N ASP A 1 3.53 15.82 4.83
CA ASP A 1 2.83 14.77 5.58
C ASP A 1 2.15 13.76 4.66
N ALA A 2 1.28 14.22 3.75
CA ALA A 2 0.56 13.36 2.81
C ALA A 2 1.43 12.41 1.94
N LEU A 3 2.57 12.87 1.42
CA LEU A 3 3.55 12.03 0.69
C LEU A 3 4.17 10.88 1.51
N ARG A 4 4.07 10.92 2.84
CA ARG A 4 4.57 9.84 3.72
C ARG A 4 3.53 8.76 3.97
N ARG A 5 2.28 8.98 3.52
CA ARG A 5 1.22 7.97 3.61
C ARG A 5 1.43 6.89 2.56
N ASP A 6 0.75 5.77 2.76
CA ASP A 6 0.88 4.57 1.94
C ASP A 6 0.05 4.60 0.67
N LEU A 7 -1.15 5.17 0.73
CA LEU A 7 -2.12 5.17 -0.37
C LEU A 7 -2.67 6.57 -0.64
N THR A 8 -2.91 6.89 -1.91
CA THR A 8 -3.51 8.17 -2.38
C THR A 8 -4.86 8.42 -1.72
N ILE A 9 -5.70 7.39 -1.60
CA ILE A 9 -7.00 7.45 -0.93
C ILE A 9 -6.90 7.78 0.57
N GLY A 10 -5.76 7.43 1.18
CA GLY A 10 -5.43 7.77 2.56
C GLY A 10 -4.73 9.14 2.69
N ALA A 11 -4.36 9.77 1.58
CA ALA A 11 -3.65 11.05 1.51
C ALA A 11 -4.56 12.26 1.26
N LEU A 12 -5.87 12.04 1.17
CA LEU A 12 -6.87 13.09 1.10
C LEU A 12 -6.92 13.90 2.40
N LEU A 13 -7.00 15.23 2.29
CA LEU A 13 -7.08 16.13 3.43
C LEU A 13 -8.38 16.94 3.37
N LEU A 14 -8.98 17.22 4.52
CA LEU A 14 -10.17 18.07 4.61
C LEU A 14 -9.80 19.37 5.33
N ARG A 15 -9.86 20.49 4.62
CA ARG A 15 -9.77 21.81 5.24
C ARG A 15 -11.14 22.16 5.81
N VAL A 16 -11.17 22.50 7.10
CA VAL A 16 -12.40 22.85 7.82
C VAL A 16 -12.30 24.30 8.27
N GLU A 17 -13.21 25.12 7.79
CA GLU A 17 -13.28 26.54 8.15
C GLU A 17 -14.61 26.86 8.82
N ARG A 18 -14.60 27.67 9.88
CA ARG A 18 -15.84 28.23 10.43
C ARG A 18 -16.24 29.43 9.61
N ARG A 19 -17.44 29.41 9.01
CA ARG A 19 -18.01 30.62 8.43
C ARG A 19 -18.63 31.48 9.55
N PRO A 20 -18.31 32.78 9.61
CA PRO A 20 -19.07 33.70 10.43
C PRO A 20 -20.47 33.84 9.81
N THR A 21 -21.46 33.25 10.46
CA THR A 21 -22.87 33.46 10.14
C THR A 21 -23.41 34.53 11.08
N SER A 22 -24.16 35.50 10.53
CA SER A 22 -24.75 36.60 11.29
C SER A 22 -25.85 36.17 12.26
N GLU A 23 -26.30 34.90 12.22
CA GLU A 23 -27.36 34.38 13.07
C GLU A 23 -27.02 32.98 13.60
N SER A 24 -26.65 32.91 14.89
CA SER A 24 -26.68 31.82 15.90
C SER A 24 -26.40 30.34 15.54
N SER A 25 -26.08 29.98 14.31
CA SER A 25 -25.64 28.65 13.89
C SER A 25 -24.31 28.77 13.16
N SER A 26 -23.20 28.53 13.87
CA SER A 26 -21.87 28.55 13.25
C SER A 26 -21.78 27.44 12.20
N GLY A 27 -21.82 27.81 10.91
CA GLY A 27 -21.69 26.86 9.81
C GLY A 27 -20.23 26.44 9.63
N LEU A 28 -19.99 25.14 9.49
CA LEU A 28 -18.69 24.61 9.06
C LEU A 28 -18.67 24.51 7.53
N CYS A 29 -17.58 24.99 6.93
CA CYS A 29 -17.27 24.82 5.51
C CYS A 29 -16.17 23.76 5.38
N TYR A 30 -16.32 22.88 4.39
CA TYR A 30 -15.42 21.74 4.18
C TYR A 30 -14.90 21.77 2.75
N ASP A 31 -13.57 21.86 2.59
CA ASP A 31 -12.91 21.76 1.30
C ASP A 31 -12.04 20.52 1.27
N LEU A 32 -12.28 19.63 0.30
CA LEU A 32 -11.44 18.46 0.06
C LEU A 32 -10.20 18.87 -0.73
N LEU A 33 -9.02 18.57 -0.20
CA LEU A 33 -7.73 18.78 -0.84
C LEU A 33 -7.19 17.43 -1.32
N ASP A 34 -7.08 17.29 -2.65
CA ASP A 34 -6.55 16.10 -3.31
C ASP A 34 -5.32 16.46 -4.15
N PHE A 35 -4.14 16.33 -3.54
CA PHE A 35 -2.88 16.67 -4.17
C PHE A 35 -2.30 15.54 -5.05
N TYR A 36 -2.84 14.32 -4.96
CA TYR A 36 -2.23 13.12 -5.56
C TYR A 36 -3.23 12.27 -6.36
N GLY A 37 -4.41 12.80 -6.66
CA GLY A 37 -5.43 12.10 -7.44
C GLY A 37 -6.14 10.97 -6.69
N GLY A 38 -6.21 11.04 -5.37
CA GLY A 38 -6.91 10.03 -4.56
C GLY A 38 -8.40 9.91 -4.86
N VAL A 39 -9.06 11.00 -5.29
CA VAL A 39 -10.47 10.96 -5.70
C VAL A 39 -10.63 10.18 -7.01
N ASP A 40 -9.73 10.38 -7.97
CA ASP A 40 -9.77 9.66 -9.24
C ASP A 40 -9.41 8.18 -9.06
N ASP A 41 -8.49 7.86 -8.16
CA ASP A 41 -8.18 6.49 -7.76
C ASP A 41 -9.38 5.80 -7.08
N ILE A 42 -10.13 6.50 -6.21
CA ILE A 42 -11.39 5.98 -5.64
C ILE A 42 -12.40 5.67 -6.73
N ARG A 43 -12.56 6.57 -7.71
CA ARG A 43 -13.50 6.37 -8.83
C ARG A 43 -13.08 5.21 -9.73
N ALA A 44 -11.78 5.07 -9.97
CA ALA A 44 -11.21 3.99 -10.78
C ALA A 44 -11.15 2.65 -10.04
N GLY A 45 -11.34 2.64 -8.72
CA GLY A 45 -11.17 1.46 -7.88
C GLY A 45 -9.71 0.98 -7.86
N VAL A 46 -8.76 1.91 -7.80
CA VAL A 46 -7.31 1.64 -7.82
C VAL A 46 -6.65 2.07 -6.52
N LEU A 47 -5.73 1.27 -6.03
CA LEU A 47 -4.85 1.58 -4.91
C LEU A 47 -3.45 1.91 -5.43
N ARG A 48 -3.07 3.18 -5.31
CA ARG A 48 -1.78 3.73 -5.73
C ARG A 48 -1.08 4.42 -4.56
N SER A 49 0.25 4.43 -4.55
CA SER A 49 1.03 5.21 -3.59
C SER A 49 1.12 6.68 -4.05
N PRO A 50 0.95 7.67 -3.15
CA PRO A 50 1.02 9.08 -3.50
C PRO A 50 2.45 9.46 -3.86
N CYS A 51 2.76 9.63 -5.14
CA CYS A 51 4.09 9.99 -5.60
C CYS A 51 4.19 11.48 -5.97
N PRO A 52 5.40 12.08 -5.93
CA PRO A 52 5.64 13.37 -6.54
C PRO A 52 5.30 13.31 -8.03
N SER A 53 4.73 14.38 -8.55
CA SER A 53 4.42 14.53 -9.97
C SER A 53 5.10 15.79 -10.48
N SER A 54 5.71 15.71 -11.65
CA SER A 54 6.24 16.86 -12.38
C SER A 54 5.74 16.83 -13.81
N SER A 55 5.75 17.98 -14.48
CA SER A 55 5.35 18.09 -15.88
C SER A 55 6.54 18.52 -16.74
N GLY A 56 6.70 17.88 -17.90
CA GLY A 56 7.69 18.26 -18.91
C GLY A 56 9.14 18.05 -18.46
N ALA A 57 10.02 19.02 -18.75
CA ALA A 57 11.47 18.92 -18.51
C ALA A 57 11.87 18.69 -17.04
N ALA A 58 10.95 18.89 -16.09
CA ALA A 58 11.15 18.57 -14.68
C ALA A 58 11.02 17.06 -14.35
N ALA A 59 10.59 16.22 -15.29
CA ALA A 59 10.45 14.77 -15.11
C ALA A 59 11.79 14.08 -14.92
N GLU A 60 12.78 14.38 -15.75
CA GLU A 60 14.12 13.78 -15.67
C GLU A 60 14.83 14.12 -14.35
N VAL A 61 14.73 15.38 -13.93
CA VAL A 61 15.29 15.84 -12.64
C VAL A 61 14.61 15.11 -11.48
N LEU A 62 13.28 14.98 -11.53
CA LEU A 62 12.53 14.26 -10.52
C LEU A 62 12.91 12.77 -10.47
N VAL A 63 13.06 12.11 -11.62
CA VAL A 63 13.52 10.71 -11.68
C VAL A 63 14.89 10.57 -11.01
N ALA A 64 15.83 11.47 -11.31
CA ALA A 64 17.16 11.45 -10.70
C ALA A 64 17.12 11.65 -9.18
N GLU A 65 16.30 12.58 -8.69
CA GLU A 65 16.10 12.83 -7.26
C GLU A 65 15.47 11.62 -6.56
N VAL A 66 14.44 11.02 -7.15
CA VAL A 66 13.75 9.84 -6.62
C VAL A 66 14.72 8.64 -6.62
N ARG A 67 15.49 8.43 -7.68
CA ARG A 67 16.53 7.38 -7.73
C ARG A 67 17.54 7.55 -6.61
N ALA A 68 18.08 8.75 -6.43
CA ALA A 68 19.05 9.02 -5.37
C ALA A 68 18.46 8.80 -3.96
N ALA A 69 17.16 9.06 -3.77
CA ALA A 69 16.49 8.85 -2.49
C ALA A 69 16.20 7.37 -2.18
N VAL A 70 16.02 6.53 -3.21
CA VAL A 70 15.53 5.14 -3.08
C VAL A 70 16.65 4.13 -3.25
N LEU A 71 17.51 4.30 -4.26
CA LEU A 71 18.58 3.37 -4.62
C LEU A 71 19.86 3.76 -3.87
N ARG A 72 19.93 3.43 -2.58
CA ARG A 72 21.00 3.85 -1.64
C ARG A 72 22.13 2.82 -1.54
N SER A 73 21.94 1.62 -2.06
CA SER A 73 22.88 0.51 -2.01
C SER A 73 23.07 -0.15 -3.37
N PRO A 74 24.21 -0.84 -3.60
CA PRO A 74 24.45 -1.56 -4.85
C PRO A 74 23.39 -2.62 -5.15
N ALA A 75 22.83 -3.27 -4.12
CA ALA A 75 21.79 -4.28 -4.28
C ALA A 75 20.47 -3.69 -4.80
N GLU A 76 20.08 -2.50 -4.33
CA GLU A 76 18.90 -1.78 -4.82
C GLU A 76 19.10 -1.33 -6.28
N VAL A 77 20.31 -0.89 -6.65
CA VAL A 77 20.64 -0.53 -8.03
C VAL A 77 20.54 -1.75 -8.96
N GLU A 78 21.15 -2.87 -8.59
CA GLU A 78 21.08 -4.12 -9.34
C GLU A 78 19.62 -4.61 -9.48
N MET A 79 18.80 -4.42 -8.46
CA MET A 79 17.37 -4.76 -8.51
C MET A 79 16.60 -3.87 -9.50
N ALA A 80 16.86 -2.56 -9.51
CA ALA A 80 16.26 -1.65 -10.49
C ALA A 80 16.62 -2.02 -11.93
N GLU A 81 17.87 -2.43 -12.18
CA GLU A 81 18.33 -2.94 -13.47
C GLU A 81 17.59 -4.23 -13.87
N LYS A 82 17.48 -5.21 -12.96
CA LYS A 82 16.76 -6.48 -13.19
C LYS A 82 15.29 -6.28 -13.54
N LEU A 83 14.64 -5.28 -12.93
CA LEU A 83 13.24 -4.91 -13.20
C LEU A 83 13.06 -4.08 -14.46
N GLY A 84 14.16 -3.75 -15.16
CA GLY A 84 14.14 -2.99 -16.41
C GLY A 84 13.62 -1.58 -16.24
N LEU A 85 13.86 -0.92 -15.09
CA LEU A 85 13.33 0.43 -14.84
C LEU A 85 13.87 1.48 -15.83
N ASP A 86 15.04 1.26 -16.40
CA ASP A 86 15.64 2.18 -17.38
C ASP A 86 14.94 2.17 -18.75
N ALA A 87 14.12 1.15 -19.03
CA ALA A 87 13.35 1.05 -20.25
C ALA A 87 11.92 1.62 -20.12
N ARG A 88 11.53 2.09 -18.93
CA ARG A 88 10.19 2.60 -18.63
C ARG A 88 10.11 4.12 -18.79
N SER A 89 8.90 4.65 -18.88
CA SER A 89 8.69 6.11 -18.87
C SER A 89 9.11 6.74 -17.52
N PRO A 90 9.50 8.02 -17.50
CA PRO A 90 9.81 8.74 -16.26
C PRO A 90 8.73 8.61 -15.19
N GLU A 91 7.46 8.70 -15.59
CA GLU A 91 6.31 8.62 -14.69
C GLU A 91 6.19 7.22 -14.05
N GLU A 92 6.35 6.16 -14.84
CA GLU A 92 6.35 4.78 -14.34
C GLU A 92 7.51 4.53 -13.38
N VAL A 93 8.71 5.02 -13.72
CA VAL A 93 9.90 4.90 -12.86
C VAL A 93 9.67 5.59 -11.52
N VAL A 94 9.15 6.82 -11.51
CA VAL A 94 8.82 7.54 -10.29
C VAL A 94 7.79 6.76 -9.47
N GLN A 95 6.74 6.24 -10.10
CA GLN A 95 5.70 5.50 -9.40
C GLN A 95 6.22 4.21 -8.75
N VAL A 96 7.07 3.44 -9.45
CA VAL A 96 7.68 2.21 -8.93
C VAL A 96 8.65 2.53 -7.80
N LEU A 97 9.59 3.45 -8.02
CA LEU A 97 10.59 3.79 -7.01
C LEU A 97 9.96 4.44 -5.79
N TRP A 98 8.90 5.22 -5.95
CA TRP A 98 8.19 5.79 -4.82
C TRP A 98 7.41 4.74 -4.01
N TRP A 99 6.79 3.76 -4.69
CA TRP A 99 6.28 2.58 -4.00
C TRP A 99 7.40 1.86 -3.25
N ALA A 100 8.54 1.60 -3.88
CA ALA A 100 9.68 0.92 -3.25
C ALA A 100 10.13 1.68 -1.99
N LYS A 101 10.25 3.00 -2.08
CA LYS A 101 10.54 3.88 -0.93
C LYS A 101 9.55 3.65 0.21
N VAL A 102 8.26 3.73 -0.10
CA VAL A 102 7.17 3.61 0.86
C VAL A 102 7.17 2.24 1.53
N LEU A 103 7.39 1.17 0.77
CA LEU A 103 7.43 -0.20 1.28
C LEU A 103 8.70 -0.47 2.08
N MET A 104 9.85 0.07 1.69
CA MET A 104 11.11 -0.08 2.46
C MET A 104 11.08 0.68 3.78
N ASP A 105 10.45 1.87 3.82
CA ASP A 105 10.29 2.64 5.06
C ASP A 105 9.40 1.90 6.08
N ASP A 106 8.42 1.13 5.62
CA ASP A 106 7.50 0.34 6.45
C ASP A 106 6.96 -0.87 5.64
N PRO A 107 7.63 -2.05 5.72
CA PRO A 107 7.30 -3.23 4.92
C PRO A 107 5.90 -3.79 5.19
N LEU A 108 5.31 -3.49 6.36
CA LEU A 108 3.95 -3.89 6.68
C LEU A 108 2.91 -3.17 5.81
N ARG A 109 3.30 -2.14 5.06
CA ARG A 109 2.46 -1.51 4.04
C ARG A 109 2.12 -2.45 2.89
N ILE A 110 2.93 -3.49 2.62
CA ILE A 110 2.57 -4.57 1.67
C ILE A 110 1.28 -5.25 2.14
N CYS A 111 1.27 -5.75 3.38
CA CYS A 111 0.10 -6.40 3.97
C CYS A 111 -1.11 -5.45 4.03
N ARG A 112 -0.86 -4.17 4.33
CA ARG A 112 -1.93 -3.16 4.41
C ARG A 112 -2.56 -2.87 3.06
N ALA A 113 -1.76 -2.76 2.01
CA ALA A 113 -2.22 -2.55 0.64
C ALA A 113 -3.05 -3.74 0.15
N LEU A 114 -2.58 -4.98 0.38
CA LEU A 114 -3.31 -6.21 0.03
C LEU A 114 -4.64 -6.31 0.80
N ARG A 115 -4.62 -6.02 2.10
CA ARG A 115 -5.85 -5.96 2.92
C ARG A 115 -6.84 -4.93 2.38
N PHE A 116 -6.38 -3.74 2.00
CA PHE A 116 -7.26 -2.71 1.46
C PHE A 116 -7.78 -3.06 0.07
N ALA A 117 -6.96 -3.70 -0.78
CA ALA A 117 -7.37 -4.19 -2.08
C ALA A 117 -8.54 -5.17 -1.94
N ALA A 118 -8.43 -6.13 -1.02
CA ALA A 118 -9.50 -7.07 -0.72
C ALA A 118 -10.72 -6.40 -0.08
N LYS A 119 -10.51 -5.55 0.94
CA LYS A 119 -11.60 -4.88 1.68
C LYS A 119 -12.46 -4.00 0.77
N PHE A 120 -11.83 -3.20 -0.09
CA PHE A 120 -12.53 -2.25 -0.95
C PHE A 120 -12.84 -2.83 -2.34
N ARG A 121 -12.34 -4.03 -2.65
CA ARG A 121 -12.37 -4.63 -3.99
C ARG A 121 -11.71 -3.73 -5.04
N PHE A 122 -10.64 -3.07 -4.65
CA PHE A 122 -9.85 -2.22 -5.52
C PHE A 122 -8.65 -2.99 -6.05
N GLN A 123 -8.21 -2.65 -7.25
CA GLN A 123 -7.00 -3.21 -7.85
C GLN A 123 -5.76 -2.48 -7.30
N LEU A 124 -4.68 -3.21 -7.07
CA LEU A 124 -3.38 -2.58 -6.80
C LEU A 124 -2.80 -2.08 -8.12
N HIS A 125 -2.31 -0.84 -8.12
CA HIS A 125 -1.61 -0.27 -9.27
C HIS A 125 -0.42 -1.14 -9.68
N GLU A 126 -0.16 -1.33 -10.96
CA GLU A 126 0.88 -2.26 -11.47
C GLU A 126 2.27 -2.02 -10.86
N ALA A 127 2.64 -0.75 -10.69
CA ALA A 127 3.89 -0.33 -10.07
C ALA A 127 4.10 -0.85 -8.65
N PHE A 128 3.04 -1.23 -7.94
CA PHE A 128 3.13 -1.90 -6.64
C PHE A 128 3.92 -3.20 -6.76
N TRP A 129 3.59 -4.05 -7.75
CA TRP A 129 4.19 -5.38 -7.89
C TRP A 129 5.68 -5.29 -8.22
N SER A 130 6.06 -4.39 -9.13
CA SER A 130 7.48 -4.14 -9.43
C SER A 130 8.24 -3.53 -8.25
N ALA A 131 7.56 -2.90 -7.28
CA ALA A 131 8.18 -2.32 -6.11
C ALA A 131 8.34 -3.29 -4.93
N VAL A 132 7.53 -4.35 -4.85
CA VAL A 132 7.58 -5.32 -3.74
C VAL A 132 8.97 -5.94 -3.54
N PRO A 133 9.72 -6.34 -4.58
CA PRO A 133 11.05 -6.94 -4.43
C PRO A 133 12.01 -6.13 -3.53
N PHE A 134 11.94 -4.79 -3.56
CA PHE A 134 12.78 -3.91 -2.76
C PHE A 134 12.54 -4.05 -1.25
N ALA A 135 11.35 -4.48 -0.85
CA ALA A 135 10.94 -4.55 0.56
C ALA A 135 10.86 -5.99 1.10
N LEU A 136 11.16 -7.01 0.30
CA LEU A 136 11.05 -8.42 0.72
C LEU A 136 12.01 -8.79 1.85
N GLU A 137 13.27 -8.35 1.79
CA GLU A 137 14.25 -8.64 2.84
C GLU A 137 13.87 -7.98 4.18
N PRO A 138 13.55 -6.66 4.22
CA PRO A 138 12.98 -6.03 5.41
C PRO A 138 11.72 -6.73 5.93
N LEU A 139 10.83 -7.19 5.05
CA LEU A 139 9.61 -7.90 5.43
C LEU A 139 9.92 -9.27 6.09
N ARG A 140 10.89 -10.02 5.56
CA ARG A 140 11.37 -11.29 6.16
C ARG A 140 11.97 -11.07 7.54
N PHE A 141 12.63 -9.93 7.77
CA PHE A 141 13.11 -9.58 9.11
C PHE A 141 11.94 -9.43 10.10
N TYR A 142 10.85 -8.78 9.71
CA TYR A 142 9.65 -8.71 10.54
C TYR A 142 9.09 -10.11 10.83
N GLU A 143 8.96 -10.97 9.82
CA GLU A 143 8.52 -12.36 10.00
C GLU A 143 9.38 -13.11 11.04
N LEU A 144 10.70 -13.01 10.94
CA LEU A 144 11.64 -13.64 11.88
C LEU A 144 11.55 -13.03 13.29
N ALA A 145 11.44 -11.70 13.39
CA ALA A 145 11.28 -11.01 14.67
C ALA A 145 9.96 -11.43 15.35
N PHE A 146 8.88 -11.57 14.58
CA PHE A 146 7.58 -11.98 15.10
C PHE A 146 7.56 -13.43 15.55
N THR A 147 8.08 -14.36 14.76
CA THR A 147 8.17 -15.78 15.13
C THR A 147 9.01 -16.03 16.38
N LYS A 148 10.02 -15.18 16.64
CA LYS A 148 10.82 -15.24 17.87
C LYS A 148 10.15 -14.58 19.07
N THR A 149 9.37 -13.53 18.85
CA THR A 149 8.78 -12.72 19.92
C THR A 149 7.46 -13.29 20.42
N PHE A 150 6.69 -13.95 19.55
CA PHE A 150 5.40 -14.54 19.89
C PHE A 150 5.48 -16.06 19.73
N PRO A 151 5.20 -16.84 20.80
CA PRO A 151 5.20 -18.29 20.70
C PRO A 151 4.17 -18.78 19.66
N PRO A 152 4.39 -19.96 19.05
CA PRO A 152 3.42 -20.55 18.13
C PRO A 152 2.01 -20.55 18.74
N GLY A 153 1.06 -19.90 18.07
CA GLY A 153 -0.34 -19.76 18.53
C GLY A 153 -0.72 -18.39 19.11
N GLU A 154 0.23 -17.50 19.43
CA GLU A 154 -0.08 -16.13 19.88
C GLU A 154 -0.06 -15.12 18.72
N LEU A 155 -1.16 -15.09 17.98
CA LEU A 155 -1.28 -14.37 16.72
C LEU A 155 -1.64 -12.89 16.86
N ARG A 156 -0.83 -12.16 17.62
CA ARG A 156 -1.04 -10.72 17.81
C ARG A 156 -0.75 -9.89 16.55
N LEU A 157 -0.03 -10.46 15.58
CA LEU A 157 0.27 -9.81 14.31
C LEU A 157 -0.97 -9.63 13.44
N ALA A 158 -1.93 -10.58 13.48
CA ALA A 158 -3.22 -10.47 12.79
C ALA A 158 -3.99 -9.26 13.27
N ALA A 159 -4.12 -9.11 14.57
CA ALA A 159 -4.79 -7.95 15.14
C ALA A 159 -4.06 -6.64 14.76
N ALA A 160 -2.73 -6.61 14.81
CA ALA A 160 -1.95 -5.41 14.48
C ALA A 160 -2.01 -5.02 12.99
N LEU A 161 -1.97 -6.00 12.08
CA LEU A 161 -2.07 -5.81 10.63
C LEU A 161 -3.52 -5.60 10.16
N LEU A 162 -4.52 -6.13 10.88
CA LEU A 162 -5.93 -6.15 10.47
C LEU A 162 -6.82 -5.12 11.20
N GLY A 163 -6.40 -4.49 12.31
CA GLY A 163 -7.12 -3.31 12.82
C GLY A 163 -7.30 -3.10 14.33
N GLY A 164 -6.38 -3.57 15.18
CA GLY A 164 -6.36 -3.22 16.61
C GLY A 164 -6.98 -4.24 17.56
N LYS A 165 -6.91 -3.93 18.87
CA LYS A 165 -7.06 -4.85 20.02
C LYS A 165 -8.36 -5.68 20.08
N ASP A 166 -9.38 -5.34 19.30
CA ASP A 166 -10.68 -6.03 19.31
C ASP A 166 -10.79 -7.18 18.30
N PHE A 167 -9.70 -7.46 17.57
CA PHE A 167 -9.63 -8.62 16.70
C PHE A 167 -9.53 -9.90 17.52
N LYS A 168 -10.64 -10.64 17.67
CA LYS A 168 -10.60 -11.98 18.28
C LYS A 168 -9.87 -12.92 17.36
N VAL A 169 -8.64 -13.26 17.75
CA VAL A 169 -7.76 -14.08 16.93
C VAL A 169 -8.15 -15.56 17.06
N GLY A 170 -8.85 -16.08 16.05
CA GLY A 170 -8.91 -17.51 15.80
C GLY A 170 -7.65 -18.00 15.07
N SER A 171 -7.47 -19.32 14.98
CA SER A 171 -6.41 -19.98 14.19
C SER A 171 -6.29 -19.42 12.76
N ASP A 172 -7.41 -18.96 12.20
CA ASP A 172 -7.57 -18.53 10.81
C ASP A 172 -6.77 -17.25 10.48
N ALA A 173 -6.40 -16.45 11.48
CA ALA A 173 -5.69 -15.20 11.26
C ALA A 173 -4.17 -15.37 11.09
N ALA A 174 -3.58 -16.43 11.66
CA ALA A 174 -2.22 -16.91 11.34
C ALA A 174 -2.15 -17.29 9.89
N GLU A 175 -3.11 -18.12 9.49
CA GLU A 175 -3.17 -18.69 8.17
C GLU A 175 -3.40 -17.59 7.15
N LEU A 176 -4.21 -16.58 7.48
CA LEU A 176 -4.39 -15.40 6.65
C LEU A 176 -3.13 -14.54 6.53
N ILE A 177 -2.39 -14.24 7.61
CA ILE A 177 -1.16 -13.45 7.45
C ILE A 177 -0.03 -14.27 6.84
N GLY A 178 0.19 -15.48 7.33
CA GLY A 178 1.16 -16.40 6.75
C GLY A 178 0.86 -16.63 5.28
N GLY A 179 -0.42 -16.78 4.92
CA GLY A 179 -0.91 -16.84 3.55
C GLY A 179 -0.69 -15.54 2.78
N LEU A 180 -1.04 -14.38 3.33
CA LEU A 180 -0.80 -13.06 2.71
C LEU A 180 0.69 -12.79 2.49
N MET A 181 1.55 -13.14 3.44
CA MET A 181 3.00 -12.97 3.34
C MET A 181 3.62 -13.97 2.37
N ALA A 182 3.28 -15.26 2.49
CA ALA A 182 3.72 -16.29 1.55
C ALA A 182 3.25 -15.99 0.13
N ALA A 183 2.02 -15.50 -0.03
CA ALA A 183 1.47 -15.19 -1.34
C ALA A 183 1.96 -13.83 -1.87
N ALA A 184 2.32 -12.86 -1.01
CA ALA A 184 3.06 -11.66 -1.43
C ALA A 184 4.48 -11.99 -1.90
N ILE A 185 5.18 -12.88 -1.19
CA ILE A 185 6.50 -13.40 -1.59
C ILE A 185 6.37 -14.17 -2.91
N THR A 186 5.39 -15.07 -3.01
CA THR A 186 5.14 -15.86 -4.22
C THR A 186 4.78 -14.96 -5.40
N ALA A 187 3.86 -14.00 -5.23
CA ALA A 187 3.48 -13.07 -6.30
C ALA A 187 4.66 -12.21 -6.78
N ALA A 188 5.54 -11.79 -5.86
CA ALA A 188 6.76 -11.06 -6.20
C ALA A 188 7.79 -11.95 -6.93
N GLU A 189 7.85 -13.24 -6.61
CA GLU A 189 8.74 -14.21 -7.28
C GLU A 189 8.17 -14.68 -8.64
N PHE A 190 6.84 -14.62 -8.84
CA PHE A 190 6.10 -15.09 -10.02
C PHE A 190 5.70 -13.96 -11.00
N GLU A 191 6.50 -12.90 -11.14
CA GLU A 191 6.26 -11.69 -11.96
C GLU A 191 5.99 -11.91 -13.49
N LYS A 192 5.50 -13.09 -13.93
CA LYS A 192 5.28 -13.45 -15.35
C LYS A 192 3.90 -14.01 -15.70
N SER A 193 2.88 -14.01 -14.84
CA SER A 193 1.54 -14.42 -15.28
C SER A 193 0.39 -13.62 -14.66
N ASP A 194 -0.50 -13.12 -15.51
CA ASP A 194 -1.76 -12.45 -15.15
C ASP A 194 -2.65 -13.28 -14.20
N GLY A 195 -2.40 -14.58 -14.09
CA GLY A 195 -3.13 -15.50 -13.21
C GLY A 195 -2.78 -15.36 -11.73
N ALA A 196 -1.54 -15.03 -11.37
CA ALA A 196 -1.07 -15.10 -9.98
C ALA A 196 -1.77 -14.08 -9.06
N VAL A 197 -2.09 -12.89 -9.57
CA VAL A 197 -2.83 -11.85 -8.82
C VAL A 197 -4.31 -12.22 -8.64
N ALA A 198 -4.93 -12.81 -9.66
CA ALA A 198 -6.30 -13.31 -9.58
C ALA A 198 -6.41 -14.50 -8.62
N GLU A 199 -5.45 -15.43 -8.68
CA GLU A 199 -5.35 -16.60 -7.82
C GLU A 199 -5.03 -16.20 -6.37
N PHE A 200 -4.16 -15.19 -6.16
CA PHE A 200 -3.93 -14.54 -4.86
C PHE A 200 -5.22 -13.94 -4.29
N THR A 201 -5.93 -13.16 -5.10
CA THR A 201 -7.18 -12.49 -4.67
C THR A 201 -8.24 -13.53 -4.31
N LEU A 202 -8.35 -14.61 -5.09
CA LEU A 202 -9.24 -15.74 -4.84
C LEU A 202 -8.84 -16.57 -3.62
N ALA A 203 -7.54 -16.78 -3.38
CA ALA A 203 -7.04 -17.54 -2.23
C ALA A 203 -7.22 -16.77 -0.91
N CYS A 204 -7.09 -15.44 -0.94
CA CYS A 204 -7.34 -14.62 0.24
C CYS A 204 -8.84 -14.38 0.49
N PHE A 205 -9.69 -14.52 -0.53
CA PHE A 205 -11.13 -14.22 -0.46
C PHE A 205 -11.89 -15.00 0.64
N PRO A 206 -11.73 -16.32 0.79
CA PRO A 206 -12.39 -17.10 1.86
C PRO A 206 -11.96 -16.63 3.25
N ALA A 207 -10.68 -16.28 3.41
CA ALA A 207 -10.13 -15.78 4.66
C ALA A 207 -10.58 -14.33 4.96
N PHE A 208 -10.97 -13.56 3.93
CA PHE A 208 -11.63 -12.27 4.07
C PHE A 208 -13.16 -12.35 4.26
N GLU A 209 -13.83 -13.41 3.79
CA GLU A 209 -15.26 -13.65 4.05
C GLU A 209 -15.54 -14.16 5.48
N SER A 210 -14.63 -14.95 6.06
CA SER A 210 -14.69 -15.33 7.49
C SER A 210 -14.49 -14.12 8.41
N LEU A 211 -13.78 -13.13 7.92
CA LEU A 211 -13.63 -11.76 8.41
C LEU A 211 -14.91 -10.95 8.14
N LYS A 212 -16.02 -11.25 8.82
CA LYS A 212 -17.24 -10.40 8.79
C LYS A 212 -16.96 -9.01 9.37
N VAL A 213 -16.30 -8.15 8.62
CA VAL A 213 -16.09 -6.74 8.93
C VAL A 213 -17.29 -5.97 8.38
N VAL A 214 -18.13 -5.53 9.33
CA VAL A 214 -19.23 -4.57 9.22
C VAL A 214 -19.40 -3.94 7.84
N THR A 215 -20.43 -4.39 7.13
CA THR A 215 -21.01 -3.71 5.97
C THR A 215 -21.43 -2.31 6.41
N VAL A 216 -20.67 -1.28 6.03
CA VAL A 216 -21.19 0.10 6.06
C VAL A 216 -22.05 0.25 4.83
N VAL A 217 -23.35 0.03 5.01
CA VAL A 217 -24.37 0.45 4.05
C VAL A 217 -24.35 1.98 4.06
N MET A 218 -23.77 2.59 3.03
CA MET A 218 -24.03 4.01 2.78
C MET A 218 -25.42 4.10 2.15
N ALA A 219 -26.39 4.51 2.97
CA ALA A 219 -27.70 4.97 2.55
C ALA A 219 -27.61 6.41 2.04
#